data_AF-A0AA90U469-F1
#
_entry.id   AF-A0AA90U469-F1
#
_cell.length_a   1.000
_cell.length_b   1.000
_cell.length_c   1.000
_cell.angle_alpha   90.00
_cell.angle_beta   90.00
_cell.angle_gamma   90.00
#
_symmetry.space_group_name_H-M   'P 1'
#
loop_
_entity.id
_entity.type
_entity.pdbx_description
1 polymer ?
#
loop_
_entity_poly.entity_id
_entity_poly.type
_entity_poly.pdbx_seq_one_letter_code
_entity_poly.pdbx_strand_id
1 'polypeptide(L)'
;MNPRESSIDIYALIGKFREKVVGAFVKKVYDLGNDTIALQIHGPTAKFDMVISKRLGIYFGDEEKPAEASPFAMLLRKMLSERRIADLGQINFDRVVRMAFSSGQELILELFREGNIIITNGGVIEFASNPREWRNRKILKGEKYIPPSAVDPLAIADDEFLSIIRTSKGSPVQTIATRLNFGGELAEEVVERSGLKAVATA
;
A
#
# COMPACT_ATOMS: atom_id res chain seq x y z
N MET A 1 14.42 -2.58 -17.30
CA MET A 1 13.25 -3.16 -16.58
C MET A 1 13.18 -2.38 -15.28
N ASN A 2 12.26 -1.42 -15.12
CA ASN A 2 12.12 -0.75 -13.82
C ASN A 2 11.59 -1.80 -12.84
N PRO A 3 12.32 -2.15 -11.78
CA PRO A 3 11.81 -3.10 -10.81
C PRO A 3 10.56 -2.47 -10.19
N ARG A 4 9.49 -3.25 -10.17
CA ARG A 4 8.26 -2.88 -9.49
C ARG A 4 8.58 -2.75 -8.01
N GLU A 5 8.24 -1.61 -7.40
CA GLU A 5 8.50 -1.36 -5.97
C GLU A 5 8.12 -2.58 -5.12
N SER A 6 9.04 -2.99 -4.27
CA SER A 6 8.90 -4.04 -3.27
C SER A 6 8.28 -3.47 -1.99
N SER A 7 7.93 -4.33 -1.02
CA SER A 7 7.41 -3.87 0.27
C SER A 7 8.41 -2.99 1.04
N ILE A 8 9.71 -3.26 0.93
CA ILE A 8 10.75 -2.45 1.58
C ILE A 8 10.93 -1.10 0.89
N ASP A 9 10.78 -1.05 -0.44
CA ASP A 9 10.80 0.22 -1.16
C ASP A 9 9.65 1.12 -0.67
N ILE A 10 8.45 0.55 -0.54
CA ILE A 10 7.29 1.26 0.02
C ILE A 10 7.58 1.73 1.45
N TYR A 11 8.14 0.88 2.30
CA TYR A 11 8.51 1.25 3.68
C TYR A 11 9.43 2.49 3.69
N ALA A 12 10.50 2.46 2.89
CA ALA A 12 11.46 3.55 2.79
C ALA A 12 10.85 4.83 2.19
N LEU A 13 10.01 4.70 1.15
CA LEU A 13 9.32 5.81 0.50
C LEU A 13 8.35 6.51 1.45
N ILE A 14 7.55 5.75 2.20
CA ILE A 14 6.59 6.28 3.16
C ILE A 14 7.31 7.10 4.24
N GLY A 15 8.44 6.60 4.76
CA GLY A 15 9.27 7.34 5.72
C GLY A 15 9.64 8.73 5.23
N LYS A 16 10.04 8.86 3.94
CA LYS A 16 10.38 10.14 3.32
C LYS A 16 9.17 11.00 2.97
N PHE A 17 8.09 10.38 2.50
CA PHE A 17 6.93 11.12 1.97
C PHE A 17 6.07 11.72 3.07
N ARG A 18 6.06 11.10 4.26
CA ARG A 18 5.31 11.60 5.43
C ARG A 18 5.61 13.07 5.73
N GLU A 19 6.88 13.48 5.74
CA GLU A 19 7.28 14.86 6.04
C GLU A 19 6.65 15.89 5.10
N LYS A 20 6.47 15.51 3.83
CA LYS A 20 5.93 16.39 2.80
C LYS A 20 4.40 16.37 2.74
N VAL A 21 3.79 15.23 3.08
CA VAL A 21 2.38 14.94 2.82
C VAL A 21 1.50 15.11 4.06
N VAL A 22 2.00 14.77 5.25
CA VAL A 22 1.20 14.87 6.49
C VAL A 22 0.91 16.34 6.82
N GLY A 23 -0.34 16.63 7.14
CA GLY A 23 -0.84 17.98 7.38
C GLY A 23 -1.24 18.74 6.12
N ALA A 24 -0.89 18.25 4.92
CA ALA A 24 -1.27 18.82 3.64
C ALA A 24 -2.73 18.49 3.27
N PHE A 25 -3.25 19.16 2.25
CA PHE A 25 -4.63 18.98 1.77
C PHE A 25 -4.65 18.42 0.36
N VAL A 26 -5.48 17.41 0.12
CA VAL A 26 -5.81 16.95 -1.24
C VAL A 26 -6.74 17.99 -1.86
N LYS A 27 -6.35 18.57 -2.99
CA LYS A 27 -7.15 19.60 -3.70
C LYS A 27 -7.87 19.03 -4.90
N LYS A 28 -7.15 18.32 -5.76
CA LYS A 28 -7.70 17.71 -6.97
C LYS A 28 -7.21 16.29 -7.11
N VAL A 29 -8.03 15.49 -7.78
CA VAL A 29 -7.67 14.14 -8.20
C VAL A 29 -7.77 14.08 -9.72
N TYR A 30 -6.76 13.53 -10.36
CA TYR A 30 -6.72 13.31 -11.80
C TYR A 30 -6.62 11.82 -12.06
N ASP A 31 -7.37 11.35 -13.05
CA ASP A 31 -7.25 10.00 -13.60
C ASP A 31 -6.34 10.11 -14.82
N LEU A 32 -5.15 9.51 -14.75
CA LEU A 32 -4.16 9.56 -15.81
C LEU A 32 -4.27 8.34 -16.74
N GLY A 33 -5.29 7.49 -16.54
CA GLY A 33 -5.42 6.21 -17.22
C GLY A 33 -4.39 5.18 -16.75
N ASN A 34 -4.41 3.98 -17.36
CA ASN A 34 -3.45 2.90 -17.09
C ASN A 34 -3.25 2.57 -15.60
N ASP A 35 -4.34 2.51 -14.83
CA ASP A 35 -4.32 2.29 -13.37
C ASP A 35 -3.47 3.33 -12.60
N THR A 36 -3.43 4.57 -13.10
CA THR A 36 -2.63 5.66 -12.53
C THR A 36 -3.52 6.86 -12.22
N ILE A 37 -3.40 7.38 -11.00
CA ILE A 37 -4.03 8.62 -10.57
C ILE A 37 -2.99 9.61 -10.08
N ALA A 38 -3.28 10.90 -10.15
CA ALA A 38 -2.49 11.94 -9.50
C ALA A 38 -3.35 12.70 -8.48
N LEU A 39 -2.86 12.75 -7.24
CA LEU A 39 -3.40 13.58 -6.18
C LEU A 39 -2.63 14.89 -6.17
N GLN A 40 -3.32 15.98 -6.47
CA GLN A 40 -2.77 17.31 -6.30
C GLN A 40 -2.88 17.70 -4.83
N ILE A 41 -1.72 17.86 -4.19
CA ILE A 41 -1.60 18.09 -2.76
C ILE A 41 -1.07 19.51 -2.54
N HIS A 42 -1.72 20.24 -1.64
CA HIS A 42 -1.28 21.55 -1.18
C HIS A 42 -0.71 21.38 0.23
N GLY A 43 0.61 21.35 0.34
CA GLY A 43 1.32 21.42 1.61
C GLY A 43 1.44 22.87 2.10
N PRO A 44 2.01 23.07 3.30
CA PRO A 44 2.19 24.40 3.88
C PRO A 44 3.07 25.32 3.02
N THR A 45 4.09 24.76 2.36
CA THR A 45 5.12 25.53 1.64
C THR A 45 5.01 25.41 0.13
N ALA A 46 4.41 24.33 -0.38
CA ALA A 46 4.35 24.08 -1.81
C ALA A 46 3.14 23.24 -2.22
N LYS A 47 2.73 23.46 -3.45
CA LYS A 47 1.84 22.57 -4.20
C LYS A 47 2.69 21.54 -4.95
N PHE A 48 2.25 20.29 -4.95
CA PHE A 48 2.89 19.22 -5.71
C PHE A 48 1.86 18.14 -6.04
N ASP A 49 2.14 17.32 -7.04
CA ASP A 49 1.32 16.16 -7.36
C ASP A 49 2.00 14.89 -6.87
N MET A 50 1.22 14.02 -6.23
CA MET A 50 1.59 12.67 -5.82
C MET A 50 0.93 11.70 -6.80
N VAL A 51 1.73 11.06 -7.62
CA VAL A 51 1.30 10.08 -8.62
C VAL A 51 1.28 8.71 -7.98
N ILE A 52 0.19 7.99 -8.19
CA ILE A 52 -0.04 6.64 -7.67
C ILE A 52 -0.37 5.76 -8.86
N SER A 53 0.51 4.81 -9.16
CA SER A 53 0.37 3.85 -10.24
C SER A 53 0.49 2.44 -9.71
N LYS A 54 -0.45 1.55 -10.07
CA LYS A 54 -0.32 0.12 -9.72
C LYS A 54 0.89 -0.56 -10.39
N ARG A 55 1.43 0.06 -11.45
CA ARG A 55 2.57 -0.47 -12.21
C ARG A 55 3.89 0.12 -11.74
N LEU A 56 3.93 1.44 -11.57
CA LEU A 56 5.15 2.17 -11.26
C LEU A 56 5.38 2.41 -9.77
N GLY A 57 4.33 2.36 -8.95
CA GLY A 57 4.41 2.69 -7.54
C GLY A 57 3.95 4.10 -7.22
N ILE A 58 4.57 4.73 -6.22
CA ILE A 58 4.21 6.09 -5.77
C ILE A 58 5.41 7.04 -5.89
N TYR A 59 5.20 8.17 -6.56
CA TYR A 59 6.23 9.21 -6.70
C TYR A 59 5.62 10.61 -6.75
N PHE A 60 6.47 11.63 -6.65
CA PHE A 60 6.08 13.01 -6.93
C PHE A 60 6.51 13.37 -8.35
N GLY A 61 5.59 13.90 -9.15
CA GLY A 61 5.88 14.22 -10.56
C GLY A 61 4.79 15.08 -11.18
N ASP A 62 5.13 15.81 -12.22
CA ASP A 62 4.20 16.66 -12.98
C ASP A 62 3.82 15.95 -14.29
N GLU A 63 2.99 14.92 -14.16
CA GLU A 63 2.44 14.20 -15.31
C GLU A 63 1.43 15.07 -16.08
N GLU A 64 1.30 14.80 -17.38
CA GLU A 64 0.28 15.43 -18.21
C GLU A 64 -1.12 15.05 -17.70
N LYS A 65 -1.96 16.06 -17.49
CA LYS A 65 -3.29 15.91 -16.90
C LYS A 65 -4.35 16.01 -18.00
N PRO A 66 -5.38 15.15 -18.00
CA PRO A 66 -6.45 15.29 -18.96
C PRO A 66 -7.18 16.62 -18.76
N ALA A 67 -7.55 17.26 -19.88
CA ALA A 67 -8.28 18.53 -19.87
C ALA A 67 -9.66 18.37 -19.19
N GLU A 68 -10.33 17.26 -19.45
CA GLU A 68 -11.62 16.92 -18.85
C GLU A 68 -11.45 15.84 -17.76
N ALA A 69 -12.23 15.96 -16.69
CA ALA A 69 -12.20 15.00 -15.60
C ALA A 69 -13.04 13.76 -15.95
N SER A 70 -12.46 12.57 -15.86
CA SER A 70 -13.23 11.33 -15.99
C SER A 70 -14.28 11.20 -14.87
N PRO A 71 -15.36 10.42 -15.07
CA PRO A 71 -16.32 10.13 -14.00
C PRO A 71 -15.65 9.54 -12.75
N PHE A 72 -14.61 8.73 -12.93
CA PHE A 72 -13.80 8.17 -11.85
C PHE A 72 -13.03 9.26 -11.08
N ALA A 73 -12.35 10.17 -11.79
CA ALA A 73 -11.69 11.31 -11.16
C ALA A 73 -12.67 12.21 -10.41
N MET A 74 -13.84 12.49 -10.98
CA MET A 74 -14.89 13.29 -10.33
C MET A 74 -15.41 12.63 -9.06
N LEU A 75 -15.61 11.31 -9.09
CA LEU A 75 -16.04 10.54 -7.93
C LEU A 75 -14.99 10.61 -6.81
N LEU A 76 -13.71 10.43 -7.12
CA LEU A 76 -12.63 10.57 -6.14
C LEU A 76 -12.52 12.00 -5.61
N ARG A 77 -12.67 13.03 -6.45
CA ARG A 77 -12.71 14.43 -6.00
C ARG A 77 -13.82 14.66 -4.98
N LYS A 78 -15.03 14.15 -5.23
CA LYS A 78 -16.15 14.26 -4.30
C LYS A 78 -15.83 13.67 -2.91
N MET A 79 -15.05 12.59 -2.87
CA MET A 79 -14.72 11.91 -1.61
C MET A 79 -13.47 12.50 -0.91
N LEU A 80 -12.47 12.93 -1.67
CA LEU A 80 -11.12 13.22 -1.17
C LEU A 80 -10.73 14.71 -1.20
N SER A 81 -11.37 15.55 -2.02
CA SER A 81 -11.01 16.96 -2.09
C SER A 81 -11.26 17.67 -0.76
N GLU A 82 -10.39 18.63 -0.46
CA GLU A 82 -10.34 19.41 0.79
C GLU A 82 -10.11 18.58 2.06
N ARG A 83 -9.79 17.29 1.93
CA ARG A 83 -9.40 16.45 3.07
C ARG A 83 -7.95 16.74 3.46
N ARG A 84 -7.75 17.04 4.74
CA ARG A 84 -6.42 17.13 5.35
C ARG A 84 -5.88 15.75 5.62
N ILE A 85 -4.67 15.47 5.16
CA ILE A 85 -3.98 14.20 5.40
C ILE A 85 -3.46 14.23 6.83
N ALA A 86 -3.96 13.32 7.67
CA ALA A 86 -3.56 13.18 9.06
C ALA A 86 -2.36 12.23 9.22
N ASP A 87 -2.29 11.20 8.38
CA ASP A 87 -1.23 10.21 8.45
C ASP A 87 -1.01 9.51 7.09
N LEU A 88 0.21 9.02 6.87
CA LEU A 88 0.58 8.23 5.70
C LEU A 88 1.41 7.03 6.15
N GLY A 89 0.91 5.82 5.98
CA GLY A 89 1.52 4.59 6.49
C GLY A 89 1.50 3.44 5.50
N GLN A 90 2.28 2.42 5.78
CA GLN A 90 2.20 1.12 5.14
C GLN A 90 1.34 0.18 5.99
N ILE A 91 0.63 -0.76 5.36
CA ILE A 91 -0.11 -1.82 6.06
C ILE A 91 0.65 -3.14 5.96
N ASN A 92 0.91 -3.77 7.11
CA ASN A 92 1.45 -5.12 7.26
C ASN A 92 2.73 -5.40 6.48
N PHE A 93 3.59 -4.40 6.30
CA PHE A 93 4.79 -4.50 5.47
C PHE A 93 4.52 -5.08 4.06
N ASP A 94 3.34 -4.78 3.50
CA ASP A 94 2.97 -5.15 2.13
C ASP A 94 2.97 -3.89 1.25
N ARG A 95 2.76 -4.04 -0.05
CA ARG A 95 2.60 -2.93 -1.01
C ARG A 95 1.19 -2.35 -0.93
N VAL A 96 0.80 -2.02 0.29
CA VAL A 96 -0.48 -1.43 0.64
C VAL A 96 -0.21 -0.16 1.43
N VAL A 97 -0.57 0.97 0.83
CA VAL A 97 -0.38 2.29 1.43
C VAL A 97 -1.71 2.80 1.96
N ARG A 98 -1.70 3.26 3.21
CA ARG A 98 -2.81 3.94 3.87
C ARG A 98 -2.52 5.43 3.96
N MET A 99 -3.40 6.24 3.41
CA MET A 99 -3.45 7.68 3.64
C MET A 99 -4.69 7.98 4.48
N ALA A 100 -4.50 8.30 5.76
CA ALA A 100 -5.58 8.63 6.68
C ALA A 100 -5.86 10.13 6.64
N PHE A 101 -7.14 10.50 6.66
CA PHE A 101 -7.59 11.90 6.66
C PHE A 101 -8.10 12.30 8.04
N SER A 102 -8.06 13.59 8.35
CA SER A 102 -8.56 14.12 9.62
C SER A 102 -10.06 13.95 9.83
N SER A 103 -10.81 13.60 8.78
CA SER A 103 -12.24 13.25 8.85
C SER A 103 -12.50 11.83 9.39
N GLY A 104 -11.46 11.02 9.59
CA GLY A 104 -11.58 9.59 9.90
C GLY A 104 -11.74 8.68 8.67
N GLN A 105 -11.84 9.26 7.47
CA GLN A 105 -11.76 8.50 6.22
C GLN A 105 -10.31 8.09 5.93
N GLU A 106 -10.14 6.99 5.21
CA GLU A 106 -8.84 6.50 4.76
C GLU A 106 -8.88 6.15 3.28
N LEU A 107 -7.84 6.54 2.55
CA LEU A 107 -7.55 6.06 1.21
C LEU A 107 -6.53 4.92 1.31
N ILE A 108 -6.93 3.73 0.87
CA ILE A 108 -6.08 2.55 0.81
C ILE A 108 -5.70 2.27 -0.65
N LEU A 109 -4.41 2.11 -0.88
CA LEU A 109 -3.80 1.91 -2.19
C LEU A 109 -3.08 0.57 -2.21
N GLU A 110 -3.68 -0.42 -2.88
CA GLU A 110 -3.07 -1.72 -3.12
C GLU A 110 -2.24 -1.66 -4.42
N LEU A 111 -0.92 -1.55 -4.28
CA LEU A 111 0.04 -1.29 -5.37
C LEU A 111 0.54 -2.59 -5.99
N PHE A 112 -0.41 -3.43 -6.40
CA PHE A 112 -0.11 -4.65 -7.12
C PHE A 112 -1.01 -4.86 -8.33
N ARG A 113 -0.64 -5.83 -9.18
CA ARG A 113 -1.33 -6.09 -10.46
C ARG A 113 -2.85 -6.22 -10.30
N GLU A 114 -3.29 -6.92 -9.27
CA GLU A 114 -4.72 -7.09 -8.94
C GLU A 114 -5.21 -6.14 -7.83
N GLY A 115 -4.41 -5.13 -7.53
CA GLY A 115 -4.68 -4.17 -6.48
C GLY A 115 -5.76 -3.17 -6.85
N ASN A 116 -5.99 -2.26 -5.93
CA ASN A 116 -7.23 -1.51 -5.81
C ASN A 116 -6.99 -0.15 -5.17
N ILE A 117 -7.87 0.79 -5.50
CA ILE A 117 -8.01 2.08 -4.82
C ILE A 117 -9.31 2.00 -4.03
N ILE A 118 -9.19 2.04 -2.71
CA ILE A 118 -10.28 1.80 -1.78
C ILE A 118 -10.39 3.00 -0.85
N ILE A 119 -11.61 3.46 -0.59
CA ILE A 119 -11.87 4.47 0.44
C ILE A 119 -12.69 3.84 1.54
N THR A 120 -12.25 4.00 2.77
CA THR A 120 -12.92 3.50 3.96
C THR A 120 -13.26 4.62 4.93
N ASN A 121 -14.20 4.36 5.82
CA ASN A 121 -14.56 5.22 6.93
C ASN A 121 -14.81 4.35 8.16
N GLY A 122 -14.03 4.54 9.22
CA GLY A 122 -14.05 3.64 10.38
C GLY A 122 -13.71 2.18 10.02
N GLY A 123 -12.89 1.96 8.99
CA GLY A 123 -12.53 0.63 8.48
C GLY A 123 -13.60 -0.07 7.62
N VAL A 124 -14.75 0.57 7.36
CA VAL A 124 -15.79 0.07 6.46
C VAL A 124 -15.60 0.67 5.08
N ILE A 125 -15.67 -0.15 4.03
CA ILE A 125 -15.47 0.27 2.64
C ILE A 125 -16.64 1.14 2.18
N GLU A 126 -16.37 2.41 1.85
CA GLU A 126 -17.33 3.31 1.21
C GLU A 126 -17.25 3.21 -0.31
N PHE A 127 -16.06 2.92 -0.84
CA PHE A 127 -15.78 2.79 -2.27
C PHE A 127 -14.61 1.84 -2.53
N ALA A 128 -14.70 1.07 -3.62
CA ALA A 128 -13.58 0.33 -4.18
C ALA A 128 -13.60 0.48 -5.71
N SER A 129 -12.45 0.81 -6.30
CA SER A 129 -12.35 1.01 -7.76
C SER A 129 -12.59 -0.25 -8.58
N ASN A 130 -12.30 -1.42 -7.98
CA ASN A 130 -12.50 -2.72 -8.60
C ASN A 130 -13.10 -3.67 -7.53
N PRO A 131 -14.43 -3.62 -7.30
CA PRO A 131 -15.06 -4.46 -6.28
C PRO A 131 -14.89 -5.95 -6.59
N ARG A 132 -14.49 -6.73 -5.59
CA ARG A 132 -14.19 -8.16 -5.76
C ARG A 132 -14.56 -8.96 -4.52
N GLU A 133 -14.94 -10.21 -4.73
CA GLU A 133 -15.25 -11.17 -3.69
C GLU A 133 -14.44 -12.45 -3.91
N TRP A 134 -13.67 -12.82 -2.89
CA TRP A 134 -12.98 -14.09 -2.78
C TRP A 134 -13.55 -14.85 -1.59
N ARG A 135 -13.24 -16.15 -1.51
CA ARG A 135 -13.71 -17.03 -0.42
C ARG A 135 -13.44 -16.47 0.98
N ASN A 136 -12.27 -15.84 1.18
CA ASN A 136 -11.80 -15.38 2.51
C ASN A 136 -11.68 -13.85 2.61
N ARG A 137 -12.08 -13.10 1.57
CA ARG A 137 -11.86 -11.64 1.52
C ARG A 137 -12.90 -10.99 0.61
N LYS A 138 -13.59 -9.96 1.11
CA LYS A 138 -14.56 -9.18 0.34
C LYS A 138 -14.12 -7.73 0.27
N ILE A 139 -14.05 -7.19 -0.93
CA ILE A 139 -13.78 -5.78 -1.20
C ILE A 139 -15.02 -5.22 -1.88
N LEU A 140 -16.07 -5.04 -1.07
CA LEU A 140 -17.38 -4.55 -1.48
C LEU A 140 -17.80 -3.41 -0.56
N LYS A 141 -18.61 -2.48 -1.07
CA LYS A 141 -19.14 -1.38 -0.28
C LYS A 141 -19.96 -1.91 0.90
N GLY A 142 -19.72 -1.38 2.10
CA GLY A 142 -20.37 -1.79 3.35
C GLY A 142 -19.64 -2.90 4.11
N GLU A 143 -18.65 -3.57 3.49
CA GLU A 143 -17.83 -4.58 4.15
C GLU A 143 -16.67 -3.94 4.92
N LYS A 144 -16.19 -4.62 5.96
CA LYS A 144 -14.95 -4.23 6.65
C LYS A 144 -13.75 -4.50 5.74
N TYR A 145 -12.85 -3.52 5.61
CA TYR A 145 -11.61 -3.71 4.87
C TYR A 145 -10.69 -4.71 5.59
N ILE A 146 -10.20 -5.68 4.83
CA ILE A 146 -9.21 -6.67 5.29
C ILE A 146 -8.01 -6.60 4.33
N PRO A 147 -6.78 -6.33 4.82
CA PRO A 147 -5.58 -6.30 3.98
C PRO A 147 -5.24 -7.69 3.39
N PRO A 148 -4.43 -7.75 2.32
CA PRO A 148 -4.04 -9.00 1.65
C PRO A 148 -3.23 -9.97 2.55
N SER A 149 -2.29 -9.46 3.35
CA SER A 149 -1.56 -10.22 4.36
C SER A 149 -2.05 -9.87 5.76
N ALA A 150 -2.07 -10.84 6.68
CA ALA A 150 -2.41 -10.61 8.09
C ALA A 150 -1.18 -10.38 8.99
N VAL A 151 0.01 -10.83 8.55
CA VAL A 151 1.24 -10.76 9.34
C VAL A 151 2.02 -9.51 8.99
N ASP A 152 2.33 -8.70 10.02
CA ASP A 152 3.30 -7.63 9.93
C ASP A 152 4.64 -8.10 10.53
N PRO A 153 5.69 -8.31 9.72
CA PRO A 153 6.99 -8.75 10.21
C PRO A 153 7.65 -7.79 11.19
N LEU A 154 7.24 -6.52 11.21
CA LEU A 154 7.80 -5.51 12.12
C LEU A 154 7.07 -5.46 13.47
N ALA A 155 5.92 -6.13 13.59
CA ALA A 155 5.09 -6.13 14.80
C ALA A 155 4.84 -7.52 15.38
N ILE A 156 5.31 -8.59 14.72
CA ILE A 156 5.18 -9.97 15.19
C ILE A 156 6.00 -10.20 16.48
N ALA A 157 5.45 -10.96 17.42
CA ALA A 157 6.15 -11.34 18.65
C ALA A 157 7.15 -12.49 18.42
N ASP A 158 8.21 -12.54 19.21
CA ASP A 158 9.30 -13.53 19.05
C ASP A 158 8.81 -14.98 19.13
N ASP A 159 7.85 -15.28 20.01
CA ASP A 159 7.27 -16.61 20.19
C ASP A 159 6.44 -17.04 18.97
N GLU A 160 5.63 -16.15 18.43
CA GLU A 160 4.87 -16.35 17.20
C GLU A 160 5.80 -16.53 16.00
N PHE A 161 6.81 -15.66 15.87
CA PHE A 161 7.84 -15.75 14.83
C PHE A 161 8.53 -17.12 14.84
N LEU A 162 9.02 -17.55 16.01
CA LEU A 162 9.68 -18.84 16.16
C LEU A 162 8.73 -20.03 15.90
N SER A 163 7.47 -19.90 16.28
CA SER A 163 6.45 -20.91 16.00
C SER A 163 6.23 -21.08 14.49
N ILE A 164 6.13 -19.98 13.74
CA ILE A 164 5.98 -20.02 12.27
C ILE A 164 7.19 -20.70 11.62
N ILE A 165 8.41 -20.36 12.05
CA ILE A 165 9.64 -20.97 11.52
C ILE A 165 9.66 -22.49 11.81
N ARG A 166 9.41 -22.90 13.06
CA ARG A 166 9.50 -24.31 13.48
C ARG A 166 8.43 -25.21 12.89
N THR A 167 7.24 -24.67 12.64
CA THR A 167 6.10 -25.45 12.11
C THR A 167 6.02 -25.43 10.59
N SER A 168 6.88 -24.65 9.92
CA SER A 168 6.94 -24.62 8.47
C SER A 168 7.55 -25.88 7.88
N LYS A 169 6.97 -26.35 6.78
CA LYS A 169 7.51 -27.42 5.95
C LYS A 169 8.34 -26.90 4.77
N GLY A 170 8.34 -25.59 4.54
CA GLY A 170 9.13 -24.95 3.48
C GLY A 170 10.56 -24.67 3.91
N SER A 171 11.42 -24.32 2.95
CA SER A 171 12.77 -23.86 3.27
C SER A 171 12.75 -22.59 4.14
N PRO A 172 13.85 -22.24 4.83
CA PRO A 172 13.93 -21.00 5.59
C PRO A 172 13.56 -19.77 4.76
N VAL A 173 14.11 -19.65 3.53
CA VAL A 173 13.82 -18.55 2.60
C VAL A 173 12.33 -18.52 2.24
N GLN A 174 11.74 -19.65 1.84
CA GLN A 174 10.32 -19.69 1.46
C GLN A 174 9.42 -19.33 2.64
N THR A 175 9.76 -19.79 3.84
CA THR A 175 9.01 -19.53 5.07
C THR A 175 9.04 -18.05 5.41
N ILE A 176 10.22 -17.44 5.43
CA ILE A 176 10.42 -16.02 5.74
C ILE A 176 9.74 -15.15 4.67
N ALA A 177 9.92 -15.48 3.39
CA ALA A 177 9.34 -14.71 2.28
C ALA A 177 7.81 -14.70 2.30
N THR A 178 7.17 -15.85 2.56
CA THR A 178 5.73 -16.03 2.35
C THR A 178 4.90 -16.01 3.63
N ARG A 179 5.36 -16.69 4.70
CA ARG A 179 4.59 -16.80 5.95
C ARG A 179 4.84 -15.65 6.90
N LEU A 180 6.06 -15.10 6.88
CA LEU A 180 6.43 -13.93 7.68
C LEU A 180 6.37 -12.62 6.88
N ASN A 181 5.99 -12.68 5.60
CA ASN A 181 5.74 -11.49 4.77
C ASN A 181 6.96 -10.54 4.61
N PHE A 182 8.18 -11.07 4.64
CA PHE A 182 9.38 -10.27 4.34
C PHE A 182 9.59 -10.03 2.85
N GLY A 183 8.96 -10.82 1.97
CA GLY A 183 9.27 -10.83 0.54
C GLY A 183 10.56 -11.60 0.22
N GLY A 184 10.77 -11.91 -1.06
CA GLY A 184 11.83 -12.81 -1.51
C GLY A 184 13.25 -12.29 -1.25
N GLU A 185 13.54 -11.08 -1.73
CA GLU A 185 14.89 -10.48 -1.62
C GLU A 185 15.34 -10.33 -0.17
N LEU A 186 14.46 -9.84 0.71
CA LEU A 186 14.77 -9.74 2.14
C LEU A 186 14.89 -11.10 2.81
N ALA A 187 14.07 -12.08 2.43
CA ALA A 187 14.18 -13.42 3.00
C ALA A 187 15.52 -14.07 2.68
N GLU A 188 16.03 -13.91 1.45
CA GLU A 188 17.35 -14.39 1.06
C GLU A 188 18.45 -13.73 1.88
N GLU A 189 18.43 -12.40 2.00
CA GLU A 189 19.41 -11.65 2.78
C GLU A 189 19.39 -12.00 4.27
N VAL A 190 18.19 -12.18 4.85
CA VAL A 190 18.04 -12.60 6.26
C VAL A 190 18.64 -13.98 6.48
N VAL A 191 18.34 -14.94 5.61
CA VAL A 191 18.88 -16.31 5.72
C VAL A 191 20.40 -16.30 5.59
N GLU A 192 20.94 -15.59 4.61
CA GLU A 192 22.38 -15.44 4.40
C GLU A 192 23.07 -14.85 5.64
N ARG A 193 22.57 -13.73 6.17
CA ARG A 193 23.15 -13.08 7.37
C ARG A 193 22.98 -13.88 8.65
N SER A 194 21.94 -14.69 8.75
CA SER A 194 21.69 -15.52 9.93
C SER A 194 22.64 -16.71 10.04
N GLY A 195 23.35 -17.07 8.97
CA GLY A 195 24.16 -18.28 8.90
C GLY A 195 23.33 -19.57 8.92
N LEU A 196 21.99 -19.47 8.85
CA LEU A 196 21.11 -20.62 8.61
C LEU A 196 21.37 -21.08 7.19
N LYS A 197 22.13 -22.17 7.00
CA LYS A 197 22.32 -22.76 5.67
C LYS A 197 20.94 -22.94 5.03
N ALA A 198 20.79 -22.53 3.78
CA ALA A 198 19.63 -22.89 2.97
C ALA A 198 19.63 -24.43 2.81
N VAL A 199 19.10 -25.15 3.79
CA VAL A 199 18.98 -26.61 3.71
C VAL A 199 17.91 -26.87 2.68
N ALA A 200 18.34 -27.15 1.45
CA ALA A 200 17.52 -27.83 0.47
C ALA A 200 17.17 -29.19 1.08
N THR A 201 15.91 -29.38 1.47
CA THR A 201 15.38 -30.70 1.79
C THR A 201 15.46 -31.55 0.53
N ALA A 202 16.22 -32.64 0.62
CA ALA A 202 16.30 -33.71 -0.37
C ALA A 202 14.95 -34.42 -0.56
#